data_AF-A0A1Q8VKM6-F1
#
_entry.id   AF-A0A1Q8VKM6-F1
#
_cell.length_a   1.000
_cell.length_b   1.000
_cell.length_c   1.000
_cell.angle_alpha   90.00
_cell.angle_beta   90.00
_cell.angle_gamma   90.00
#
_symmetry.space_group_name_H-M   'P 1'
#
loop_
_entity.id
_entity.type
_entity.pdbx_description
1 polymer ?
#
loop_
_entity_poly.entity_id
_entity_poly.type
_entity_poly.pdbx_seq_one_letter_code
_entity_poly.pdbx_strand_id
1 'polypeptide(L)'
;MRWDLSFKRQALGDPVSEGRRVWEWIQQVRPLHLSLDLWRPTADSRQEAEQSPPITQDYLLQYIRNAQATSSFPDFGLTPAFSGPIGQGNKLMLSFNRPTPGNAGIVLMIGQALGSALDASEDLADALMHTTASTFAPGIIGTLAGKERPRSPTPPPYRYLPGWKMFFASDSPHYQRATQLATRTNPVGNGAIFTFGTPDTYPTILNQW
;
A
#
# COMPACT_ATOMS: atom_id res chain seq x y z
N MET A 1 -0.99 -12.71 9.09
CA MET A 1 -0.85 -11.61 8.11
C MET A 1 0.62 -11.39 7.86
N ARG A 2 1.10 -11.67 6.64
CA ARG A 2 2.54 -11.80 6.33
C ARG A 2 3.10 -10.61 5.57
N TRP A 3 2.27 -9.81 4.90
CA TRP A 3 2.69 -8.77 3.94
C TRP A 3 1.90 -7.46 4.11
N ASP A 4 2.53 -6.35 3.75
CA ASP A 4 1.98 -4.99 3.73
C ASP A 4 2.51 -4.24 2.50
N LEU A 5 1.59 -3.66 1.73
CA LEU A 5 1.89 -2.63 0.73
C LEU A 5 1.54 -1.27 1.34
N SER A 6 2.47 -0.32 1.36
CA SER A 6 2.22 1.00 1.94
C SER A 6 2.82 2.12 1.09
N PHE A 7 2.02 3.14 0.79
CA PHE A 7 2.42 4.34 0.08
C PHE A 7 1.95 5.57 0.86
N LYS A 8 2.86 6.52 1.12
CA LYS A 8 2.57 7.80 1.80
C LYS A 8 2.91 8.97 0.88
N ARG A 9 1.99 9.91 0.73
CA ARG A 9 2.04 10.93 -0.31
C ARG A 9 1.57 12.29 0.15
N GLN A 10 1.91 13.33 -0.60
CA GLN A 10 1.11 14.55 -0.61
C GLN A 10 -0.20 14.26 -1.36
N ALA A 11 -1.33 14.61 -0.75
CA ALA A 11 -2.62 14.54 -1.41
C ALA A 11 -2.65 15.55 -2.56
N LEU A 12 -3.21 15.17 -3.70
CA LEU A 12 -3.35 16.07 -4.86
C LEU A 12 -4.65 16.86 -4.82
N GLY A 13 -5.51 16.60 -3.83
CA GLY A 13 -6.78 17.27 -3.63
C GLY A 13 -7.39 16.94 -2.29
N ASP A 14 -8.68 17.21 -2.15
CA ASP A 14 -9.45 16.88 -0.96
C ASP A 14 -9.60 15.34 -0.79
N PRO A 15 -10.02 14.86 0.39
CA PRO A 15 -10.17 13.42 0.63
C PRO A 15 -11.09 12.69 -0.34
N VAL A 16 -12.13 13.33 -0.88
CA VAL A 16 -13.04 12.72 -1.87
C VAL A 16 -12.32 12.55 -3.21
N SER A 17 -11.57 13.57 -3.64
CA SER A 17 -10.74 13.49 -4.84
C SER A 17 -9.70 12.37 -4.73
N GLU A 18 -9.05 12.23 -3.57
CA GLU A 18 -8.17 11.09 -3.28
C GLU A 18 -8.92 9.75 -3.25
N GLY A 19 -10.15 9.73 -2.75
CA GLY A 19 -11.04 8.57 -2.79
C GLY A 19 -11.33 8.07 -4.21
N ARG A 20 -11.41 8.98 -5.20
CA ARG A 20 -11.57 8.60 -6.61
C ARG A 20 -10.33 7.89 -7.16
N ARG A 21 -9.13 8.38 -6.81
CA ARG A 21 -7.86 7.71 -7.15
C ARG A 21 -7.74 6.35 -6.49
N VAL A 22 -8.21 6.21 -5.24
CA VAL A 22 -8.28 4.90 -4.55
C VAL A 22 -9.23 3.96 -5.29
N TRP A 23 -10.39 4.46 -5.75
CA TRP A 23 -11.29 3.66 -6.56
C TRP A 23 -10.64 3.18 -7.86
N GLU A 24 -10.00 4.08 -8.61
CA GLU A 24 -9.25 3.73 -9.83
C GLU A 24 -8.18 2.67 -9.55
N TRP A 25 -7.44 2.82 -8.45
CA TRP A 25 -6.46 1.83 -8.00
C TRP A 25 -7.11 0.46 -7.74
N ILE A 26 -8.24 0.41 -7.02
CA ILE A 26 -8.99 -0.84 -6.79
C ILE A 26 -9.31 -1.52 -8.13
N GLN A 27 -9.80 -0.77 -9.11
CA GLN A 27 -10.15 -1.32 -10.43
C GLN A 27 -8.94 -1.91 -11.16
N GLN A 28 -7.77 -1.29 -11.03
CA GLN A 28 -6.55 -1.75 -11.68
C GLN A 28 -5.90 -2.96 -10.98
N VAL A 29 -6.06 -3.10 -9.66
CA VAL A 29 -5.48 -4.24 -8.92
C VAL A 29 -6.36 -5.49 -8.95
N ARG A 30 -7.66 -5.35 -9.21
CA ARG A 30 -8.61 -6.48 -9.35
C ARG A 30 -8.11 -7.62 -10.26
N PRO A 31 -7.63 -7.35 -11.50
CA PRO A 31 -7.20 -8.42 -12.41
C PRO A 31 -5.85 -9.06 -12.02
N LEU A 32 -5.11 -8.51 -11.05
CA LEU A 32 -3.76 -9.00 -10.75
C LEU A 32 -3.75 -10.35 -10.03
N HIS A 33 -4.78 -10.65 -9.24
CA HIS A 33 -4.85 -11.90 -8.49
C HIS A 33 -6.29 -12.20 -8.04
N LEU A 34 -6.67 -13.48 -7.94
CA LEU A 34 -8.02 -13.89 -7.54
C LEU A 34 -8.44 -13.33 -6.18
N SER A 35 -7.53 -13.16 -5.22
CA SER A 35 -7.88 -12.57 -3.91
C SER A 35 -8.10 -11.05 -3.95
N LEU A 36 -7.87 -10.39 -5.08
CA LEU A 36 -8.12 -8.96 -5.31
C LEU A 36 -9.36 -8.72 -6.18
N ASP A 37 -10.01 -9.77 -6.69
CA ASP A 37 -11.08 -9.67 -7.69
C ASP A 37 -12.34 -8.95 -7.18
N LEU A 38 -12.69 -9.21 -5.92
CA LEU A 38 -13.94 -8.84 -5.30
C LEU A 38 -13.68 -8.12 -3.99
N TRP A 39 -14.09 -6.86 -3.97
CA TRP A 39 -13.97 -5.98 -2.83
C TRP A 39 -15.33 -5.77 -2.19
N ARG A 40 -15.39 -5.82 -0.86
CA ARG A 40 -16.59 -5.55 -0.06
C ARG A 40 -16.31 -4.49 1.00
N PRO A 41 -17.33 -3.73 1.41
CA PRO A 41 -17.24 -2.87 2.59
C PRO A 41 -16.85 -3.64 3.84
N THR A 42 -16.09 -3.02 4.73
CA THR A 42 -16.00 -3.52 6.11
C THR A 42 -17.29 -3.22 6.88
N ALA A 43 -17.58 -4.02 7.89
CA ALA A 43 -18.74 -3.84 8.75
C ALA A 43 -18.40 -4.18 10.21
N ASP A 44 -19.31 -3.81 11.12
CA ASP A 44 -19.15 -4.03 12.57
C ASP A 44 -19.32 -5.50 12.96
N SER A 45 -19.97 -6.29 12.10
CA SER A 45 -20.11 -7.73 12.28
C SER A 45 -19.63 -8.51 11.06
N ARG A 46 -19.20 -9.76 11.32
CA ARG A 46 -18.84 -10.71 10.26
C ARG A 46 -20.01 -10.96 9.31
N GLN A 47 -21.21 -11.18 9.86
CA GLN A 47 -22.40 -11.49 9.06
C GLN A 47 -22.75 -10.35 8.11
N GLU A 48 -22.71 -9.10 8.57
CA GLU A 48 -22.96 -7.92 7.75
C GLU A 48 -21.91 -7.77 6.64
N ALA A 49 -20.63 -8.01 6.95
CA ALA A 49 -19.55 -7.97 5.95
C ALA A 49 -19.70 -9.09 4.89
N GLU A 50 -20.20 -10.27 5.24
CA GLU A 50 -20.43 -11.39 4.30
C GLU A 50 -21.60 -11.10 3.36
N GLN A 51 -22.67 -10.48 3.88
CA GLN A 51 -23.88 -10.16 3.14
C GLN A 51 -23.76 -8.87 2.33
N SER A 52 -22.76 -8.04 2.62
CA SER A 52 -22.56 -6.77 1.94
C SER A 52 -22.33 -6.97 0.43
N PRO A 53 -22.97 -6.15 -0.42
CA PRO A 53 -22.72 -6.18 -1.85
C PRO A 53 -21.26 -5.77 -2.15
N PRO A 54 -20.77 -6.05 -3.38
CA PRO A 54 -19.49 -5.51 -3.82
C PRO A 54 -19.43 -3.99 -3.61
N ILE A 55 -18.31 -3.49 -3.10
CA ILE A 55 -18.14 -2.05 -2.84
C ILE A 55 -18.25 -1.26 -4.16
N THR A 56 -18.93 -0.12 -4.09
CA THR A 56 -19.06 0.83 -5.20
C THR A 56 -18.21 2.08 -4.95
N GLN A 57 -17.96 2.85 -6.00
CA GLN A 57 -17.29 4.14 -5.86
C GLN A 57 -18.06 5.06 -4.91
N ASP A 58 -19.37 5.17 -5.07
CA ASP A 58 -20.21 6.05 -4.25
C ASP A 58 -20.15 5.67 -2.76
N TYR A 59 -20.18 4.38 -2.44
CA TYR A 59 -20.02 3.90 -1.07
C TYR A 59 -18.66 4.32 -0.49
N LEU A 60 -17.57 4.11 -1.24
CA LEU A 60 -16.23 4.50 -0.81
C LEU A 60 -16.14 6.01 -0.55
N LEU A 61 -16.64 6.83 -1.47
CA LEU A 61 -16.60 8.29 -1.35
C LEU A 61 -17.47 8.78 -0.18
N GLN A 62 -18.66 8.19 0.01
CA GLN A 62 -19.52 8.51 1.14
C GLN A 62 -18.86 8.15 2.46
N TYR A 63 -18.21 6.98 2.56
CA TYR A 63 -17.52 6.57 3.78
C TYR A 63 -16.36 7.54 4.11
N ILE A 64 -15.58 7.97 3.11
CA ILE A 64 -14.53 8.98 3.32
C ILE A 64 -15.12 10.30 3.84
N ARG A 65 -16.21 10.80 3.24
CA ARG A 65 -16.89 12.02 3.71
C ARG A 65 -17.38 11.90 5.14
N ASN A 66 -18.01 10.79 5.48
CA ASN A 66 -18.54 10.54 6.82
C ASN A 66 -17.39 10.49 7.83
N ALA A 67 -16.30 9.77 7.53
CA ALA A 67 -15.13 9.70 8.41
C ALA A 67 -14.47 11.07 8.60
N GLN A 68 -14.41 11.90 7.56
CA GLN A 68 -13.92 13.27 7.66
C GLN A 68 -14.82 14.13 8.56
N ALA A 69 -16.14 14.04 8.39
CA ALA A 69 -17.11 14.86 9.12
C ALA A 69 -17.25 14.48 10.61
N THR A 70 -17.02 13.21 10.95
CA THR A 70 -17.12 12.72 12.34
C THR A 70 -15.80 12.75 13.09
N SER A 71 -14.69 13.04 12.41
CA SER A 71 -13.38 13.15 13.06
C SER A 71 -13.33 14.39 13.95
N SER A 72 -12.93 14.21 15.21
CA SER A 72 -12.62 15.32 16.12
C SER A 72 -11.26 15.98 15.83
N PHE A 73 -10.48 15.43 14.89
CA PHE A 73 -9.15 15.91 14.53
C PHE A 73 -9.08 16.30 13.03
N PRO A 74 -8.20 17.25 12.66
CA PRO A 74 -7.94 17.58 11.25
C PRO A 74 -7.44 16.39 10.42
N ASP A 75 -6.89 15.37 11.08
CA ASP A 75 -6.39 14.13 10.52
C ASP A 75 -7.30 12.95 10.87
N PHE A 76 -7.45 12.03 9.92
CA PHE A 76 -8.32 10.87 10.09
C PHE A 76 -7.83 9.67 9.28
N GLY A 77 -8.32 8.50 9.63
CA GLY A 77 -8.08 7.28 8.89
C GLY A 77 -9.32 6.40 8.91
N LEU A 78 -9.41 5.51 7.94
CA LEU A 78 -10.52 4.59 7.79
C LEU A 78 -10.08 3.29 7.13
N THR A 79 -10.87 2.25 7.32
CA THR A 79 -10.66 0.94 6.69
C THR A 79 -11.87 0.64 5.83
N PRO A 80 -11.98 1.17 4.60
CA PRO A 80 -13.26 1.18 3.90
C PRO A 80 -13.65 -0.17 3.30
N ALA A 81 -12.67 -1.04 3.01
CA ALA A 81 -12.92 -2.24 2.24
C ALA A 81 -11.93 -3.37 2.54
N PHE A 82 -12.34 -4.58 2.19
CA PHE A 82 -11.49 -5.77 2.18
C PHE A 82 -11.72 -6.56 0.88
N SER A 83 -10.78 -7.44 0.53
CA SER A 83 -10.91 -8.37 -0.60
C SER A 83 -10.52 -9.79 -0.21
N GLY A 84 -11.15 -10.80 -0.82
CA GLY A 84 -10.98 -12.20 -0.43
C GLY A 84 -11.75 -12.62 0.83
N PRO A 85 -11.47 -13.80 1.41
CA PRO A 85 -12.26 -14.36 2.52
C PRO A 85 -12.14 -13.56 3.81
N ILE A 86 -13.22 -13.46 4.59
CA ILE A 86 -13.19 -12.77 5.89
C ILE A 86 -12.20 -13.43 6.85
N GLY A 87 -11.41 -12.60 7.52
CA GLY A 87 -10.39 -13.04 8.48
C GLY A 87 -9.06 -13.50 7.85
N GLN A 88 -9.03 -13.73 6.53
CA GLN A 88 -7.84 -14.22 5.82
C GLN A 88 -7.47 -13.39 4.59
N GLY A 89 -8.37 -12.53 4.13
CA GLY A 89 -8.25 -11.68 2.96
C GLY A 89 -7.41 -10.42 3.19
N ASN A 90 -7.39 -9.57 2.18
CA ASN A 90 -6.68 -8.30 2.20
C ASN A 90 -7.57 -7.21 2.79
N LYS A 91 -6.98 -6.23 3.48
CA LYS A 91 -7.71 -5.12 4.08
C LYS A 91 -7.10 -3.79 3.66
N LEU A 92 -7.93 -2.90 3.11
CA LEU A 92 -7.53 -1.57 2.68
C LEU A 92 -7.69 -0.59 3.84
N MET A 93 -6.65 0.17 4.11
CA MET A 93 -6.67 1.28 5.05
C MET A 93 -6.22 2.56 4.34
N LEU A 94 -6.89 3.66 4.68
CA LEU A 94 -6.58 5.00 4.18
C LEU A 94 -6.27 5.91 5.35
N SER A 95 -5.36 6.86 5.16
CA SER A 95 -5.13 7.94 6.10
C SER A 95 -5.02 9.27 5.39
N PHE A 96 -5.49 10.34 6.03
CA PHE A 96 -5.48 11.70 5.52
C PHE A 96 -4.94 12.65 6.59
N ASN A 97 -4.15 13.63 6.17
CA ASN A 97 -3.42 14.59 7.00
C ASN A 97 -2.50 13.94 8.05
N ARG A 98 -1.97 12.72 7.77
CA ARG A 98 -1.03 11.99 8.65
C ARG A 98 0.28 11.63 7.94
N PRO A 99 1.44 11.75 8.60
CA PRO A 99 1.66 12.37 9.92
C PRO A 99 1.60 13.91 9.90
N THR A 100 1.64 14.52 8.71
CA THR A 100 1.57 15.97 8.53
C THR A 100 0.33 16.35 7.71
N PRO A 101 -0.24 17.55 7.92
CA PRO A 101 -1.32 18.08 7.09
C PRO A 101 -0.96 18.04 5.60
N GLY A 102 -1.96 17.76 4.75
CA GLY A 102 -1.78 17.59 3.31
C GLY A 102 -1.37 16.19 2.89
N ASN A 103 -0.94 15.31 3.81
CA ASN A 103 -0.55 13.95 3.42
C ASN A 103 -1.75 13.03 3.22
N ALA A 104 -1.63 12.07 2.29
CA ALA A 104 -2.51 10.91 2.19
C ALA A 104 -1.69 9.61 2.27
N GLY A 105 -2.33 8.53 2.75
CA GLY A 105 -1.72 7.22 2.86
C GLY A 105 -2.68 6.15 2.37
N ILE A 106 -2.12 5.13 1.71
CA ILE A 106 -2.81 3.88 1.40
C ILE A 106 -1.98 2.73 1.97
N VAL A 107 -2.66 1.82 2.67
CA VAL A 107 -2.09 0.55 3.12
C VAL A 107 -3.00 -0.57 2.67
N LEU A 108 -2.43 -1.57 2.00
CA LEU A 108 -3.07 -2.86 1.81
C LEU A 108 -2.42 -3.87 2.75
N MET A 109 -3.16 -4.24 3.79
CA MET A 109 -2.81 -5.36 4.64
C MET A 109 -3.06 -6.64 3.86
N ILE A 110 -2.01 -7.42 3.59
CA ILE A 110 -2.09 -8.54 2.65
C ILE A 110 -2.37 -9.86 3.37
N GLY A 111 -3.44 -10.52 2.92
CA GLY A 111 -3.91 -11.81 3.38
C GLY A 111 -3.02 -12.97 2.92
N GLN A 112 -3.29 -14.18 3.43
CA GLN A 112 -2.43 -15.34 3.19
C GLN A 112 -2.33 -15.73 1.72
N ALA A 113 -3.45 -15.73 1.00
CA ALA A 113 -3.48 -16.14 -0.41
C ALA A 113 -2.64 -15.22 -1.30
N LEU A 114 -2.84 -13.89 -1.19
CA LEU A 114 -2.05 -12.93 -1.95
C LEU A 114 -0.59 -12.93 -1.48
N GLY A 115 -0.35 -13.03 -0.17
CA GLY A 115 1.01 -13.11 0.38
C GLY A 115 1.80 -14.30 -0.17
N SER A 116 1.18 -15.47 -0.26
CA SER A 116 1.82 -16.66 -0.83
C SER A 116 2.09 -16.51 -2.34
N ALA A 117 1.19 -15.83 -3.06
CA ALA A 117 1.42 -15.51 -4.47
C ALA A 117 2.58 -14.52 -4.67
N LEU A 118 2.73 -13.54 -3.76
CA LEU A 118 3.87 -12.60 -3.77
C LEU A 118 5.18 -13.27 -3.38
N ASP A 119 5.15 -14.26 -2.47
CA ASP A 119 6.33 -15.08 -2.13
C ASP A 119 6.81 -15.88 -3.37
N ALA A 120 5.88 -16.33 -4.21
CA ALA A 120 6.15 -17.19 -5.37
C ALA A 120 6.37 -16.44 -6.70
N SER A 121 5.95 -15.17 -6.82
CA SER A 121 5.96 -14.43 -8.07
C SER A 121 6.45 -13.01 -7.89
N GLU A 122 7.67 -12.76 -8.37
CA GLU A 122 8.22 -11.41 -8.42
C GLU A 122 7.50 -10.51 -9.43
N ASP A 123 7.02 -11.07 -10.54
CA ASP A 123 6.24 -10.34 -11.53
C ASP A 123 4.93 -9.81 -10.94
N LEU A 124 4.25 -10.59 -10.09
CA LEU A 124 3.05 -10.12 -9.38
C LEU A 124 3.38 -8.95 -8.44
N ALA A 125 4.51 -9.04 -7.72
CA ALA A 125 4.94 -7.98 -6.84
C ALA A 125 5.33 -6.70 -7.61
N ASP A 126 5.99 -6.85 -8.76
CA ASP A 126 6.30 -5.75 -9.67
C ASP A 126 5.02 -5.11 -10.21
N ALA A 127 4.06 -5.92 -10.68
CA ALA A 127 2.78 -5.43 -11.20
C ALA A 127 1.99 -4.67 -10.13
N LEU A 128 1.93 -5.19 -8.89
CA LEU A 128 1.25 -4.52 -7.78
C LEU A 128 1.94 -3.20 -7.40
N MET A 129 3.27 -3.20 -7.28
CA MET A 129 4.05 -1.99 -6.99
C MET A 129 3.92 -0.96 -8.11
N HIS A 130 4.04 -1.36 -9.37
CA HIS A 130 3.95 -0.49 -10.53
C HIS A 130 2.55 0.13 -10.66
N THR A 131 1.49 -0.67 -10.52
CA THR A 131 0.10 -0.18 -10.52
C THR A 131 -0.09 0.86 -9.43
N THR A 132 0.38 0.58 -8.22
CA THR A 132 0.22 1.48 -7.07
C THR A 132 1.02 2.77 -7.26
N ALA A 133 2.28 2.68 -7.68
CA ALA A 133 3.12 3.84 -7.95
C ALA A 133 2.55 4.72 -9.08
N SER A 134 2.06 4.10 -10.15
CA SER A 134 1.47 4.80 -11.30
C SER A 134 0.21 5.58 -10.93
N THR A 135 -0.65 5.02 -10.08
CA THR A 135 -1.88 5.70 -9.65
C THR A 135 -1.63 6.82 -8.65
N PHE A 136 -0.62 6.67 -7.78
CA PHE A 136 -0.44 7.57 -6.64
C PHE A 136 0.69 8.60 -6.73
N ALA A 137 1.67 8.46 -7.64
CA ALA A 137 2.72 9.48 -7.86
C ALA A 137 2.14 10.87 -8.20
N PRO A 138 2.77 12.02 -7.80
CA PRO A 138 4.12 12.19 -7.23
C PRO A 138 4.22 12.39 -5.70
N GLY A 139 5.44 12.26 -5.15
CA GLY A 139 5.84 12.75 -3.80
C GLY A 139 6.02 11.71 -2.68
N ILE A 140 6.50 10.50 -2.97
CA ILE A 140 6.24 9.31 -2.13
C ILE A 140 7.48 8.45 -1.86
N ILE A 141 7.45 7.80 -0.70
CA ILE A 141 8.13 6.53 -0.41
C ILE A 141 7.08 5.43 -0.35
N GLY A 142 7.22 4.42 -1.20
CA GLY A 142 6.37 3.23 -1.24
C GLY A 142 7.16 2.00 -0.81
N THR A 143 6.52 1.04 -0.15
CA THR A 143 7.19 -0.21 0.25
C THR A 143 6.24 -1.40 0.14
N LEU A 144 6.80 -2.54 -0.27
CA LEU A 144 6.16 -3.86 -0.16
C LEU A 144 6.97 -4.72 0.82
N ALA A 145 6.49 -4.79 2.05
CA ALA A 145 7.21 -5.36 3.19
C ALA A 145 6.48 -6.54 3.82
N GLY A 146 7.25 -7.44 4.42
CA GLY A 146 6.76 -8.59 5.15
C GLY A 146 6.77 -8.28 6.65
N LYS A 147 5.71 -8.68 7.37
CA LYS A 147 5.52 -8.37 8.79
C LYS A 147 6.47 -9.15 9.71
N GLU A 148 6.76 -10.40 9.35
CA GLU A 148 7.62 -11.34 10.10
C GLU A 148 8.93 -11.57 9.35
N ARG A 149 9.71 -10.51 9.15
CA ARG A 149 11.05 -10.64 8.55
C ARG A 149 12.15 -10.59 9.60
N PRO A 150 13.31 -11.21 9.33
CA PRO A 150 14.50 -11.00 10.15
C PRO A 150 14.76 -9.50 10.25
N ARG A 151 14.68 -8.97 11.46
CA ARG A 151 15.05 -7.58 11.73
C ARG A 151 16.57 -7.51 11.80
N SER A 152 17.16 -6.45 11.26
CA SER A 152 18.57 -6.15 11.57
C SER A 152 18.73 -6.07 13.10
N PRO A 153 19.80 -6.63 13.69
CA PRO A 153 20.17 -6.40 15.09
C PRO A 153 20.29 -4.91 15.43
N THR A 154 20.65 -4.10 14.44
CA THR A 154 20.77 -2.64 14.50
C THR A 154 19.73 -2.03 13.55
N PRO A 155 18.57 -1.56 14.05
CA PRO A 155 17.57 -0.94 13.20
C PRO A 155 18.18 0.26 12.46
N PRO A 156 17.99 0.40 11.13
CA PRO A 156 18.39 1.63 10.46
C PRO A 156 17.68 2.83 11.11
N PRO A 157 18.30 4.03 11.11
CA PRO A 157 17.76 5.22 11.78
C PRO A 157 16.36 5.61 11.27
N TYR A 158 16.01 5.16 10.07
CA TYR A 158 14.66 5.23 9.54
C TYR A 158 13.99 3.85 9.61
N ARG A 159 12.85 3.76 10.30
CA ARG A 159 11.95 2.59 10.29
C ARG A 159 11.21 2.46 8.95
N TYR A 160 11.94 2.49 7.83
CA TYR A 160 11.42 1.86 6.62
C TYR A 160 11.44 0.37 6.94
N LEU A 161 10.26 -0.27 6.98
CA LEU A 161 10.23 -1.72 6.86
C LEU A 161 10.90 -1.98 5.51
N PRO A 162 12.11 -2.57 5.48
CA PRO A 162 12.82 -2.73 4.24
C PRO A 162 12.03 -3.75 3.44
N GLY A 163 11.14 -3.24 2.59
CA GLY A 163 10.54 -4.02 1.53
C GLY A 163 11.67 -4.57 0.71
N TRP A 164 11.51 -5.79 0.21
CA TRP A 164 12.43 -6.27 -0.81
C TRP A 164 12.26 -5.44 -2.08
N LYS A 165 11.10 -4.75 -2.22
CA LYS A 165 10.84 -3.65 -3.15
C LYS A 165 10.45 -2.36 -2.44
N MET A 166 10.99 -1.23 -2.89
CA MET A 166 10.58 0.11 -2.48
C MET A 166 10.44 1.02 -3.69
N PHE A 167 9.53 1.98 -3.62
CA PHE A 167 9.44 3.08 -4.58
C PHE A 167 10.01 4.35 -3.95
N PHE A 168 10.87 5.04 -4.70
CA PHE A 168 11.28 6.40 -4.38
C PHE A 168 11.03 7.31 -5.59
N ALA A 169 10.43 8.47 -5.35
CA ALA A 169 10.41 9.57 -6.32
C ALA A 169 11.84 10.04 -6.62
N SER A 170 12.09 10.52 -7.85
CA SER A 170 13.41 10.95 -8.33
C SER A 170 14.00 12.14 -7.56
N ASP A 171 13.15 12.97 -6.98
CA ASP A 171 13.49 14.10 -6.11
C ASP A 171 13.68 13.69 -4.64
N SER A 172 13.49 12.42 -4.30
CA SER A 172 13.73 11.92 -2.95
C SER A 172 15.23 11.97 -2.60
N PRO A 173 15.61 12.40 -1.38
CA PRO A 173 16.99 12.31 -0.91
C PRO A 173 17.52 10.86 -0.86
N HIS A 174 16.62 9.87 -0.96
CA HIS A 174 16.94 8.46 -0.95
C HIS A 174 17.18 7.87 -2.35
N TYR A 175 16.81 8.57 -3.43
CA TYR A 175 16.78 8.00 -4.79
C TYR A 175 18.17 7.55 -5.28
N GLN A 176 19.19 8.40 -5.10
CA GLN A 176 20.56 8.07 -5.52
C GLN A 176 21.11 6.88 -4.73
N ARG A 177 20.90 6.86 -3.41
CA ARG A 177 21.34 5.74 -2.56
C ARG A 177 20.59 4.45 -2.90
N ALA A 178 19.29 4.54 -3.21
CA ALA A 178 18.49 3.42 -3.69
C ALA A 178 19.08 2.80 -4.95
N THR A 179 19.41 3.66 -5.93
CA THR A 179 19.97 3.25 -7.22
C THR A 179 21.30 2.53 -7.07
N GLN A 180 22.16 2.97 -6.13
CA GLN A 180 23.45 2.34 -5.85
C GLN A 180 23.33 0.96 -5.21
N LEU A 181 22.30 0.76 -4.37
CA LEU A 181 22.16 -0.45 -3.56
C LEU A 181 21.20 -1.48 -4.16
N ALA A 182 20.30 -1.07 -5.06
CA ALA A 182 19.32 -1.96 -5.66
C ALA A 182 19.98 -2.93 -6.65
N THR A 183 19.53 -4.18 -6.63
CA THR A 183 19.91 -5.18 -7.63
C THR A 183 19.13 -5.00 -8.94
N ARG A 184 17.96 -4.36 -8.88
CA ARG A 184 17.12 -4.03 -10.04
C ARG A 184 16.36 -2.73 -9.82
N THR A 185 16.27 -1.93 -10.88
CA THR A 185 15.60 -0.63 -10.90
C THR A 185 14.61 -0.59 -12.06
N ASN A 186 13.33 -0.36 -11.76
CA ASN A 186 12.25 -0.24 -12.74
C ASN A 186 11.64 1.17 -12.66
N PRO A 187 11.90 2.06 -13.64
CA PRO A 187 11.32 3.40 -13.67
C PRO A 187 9.78 3.36 -13.72
N VAL A 188 9.12 4.25 -12.98
CA VAL A 188 7.66 4.41 -13.01
C VAL A 188 7.27 5.82 -12.59
N GLY A 189 6.46 6.49 -13.43
CA GLY A 189 6.02 7.86 -13.19
C GLY A 189 7.21 8.80 -12.95
N ASN A 190 7.23 9.46 -11.80
CA ASN A 190 8.27 10.42 -11.41
C ASN A 190 9.44 9.79 -10.62
N GLY A 191 9.55 8.47 -10.57
CA GLY A 191 10.54 7.78 -9.75
C GLY A 191 10.86 6.38 -10.27
N ALA A 192 11.26 5.49 -9.36
CA ALA A 192 11.54 4.11 -9.69
C ALA A 192 11.21 3.16 -8.54
N ILE A 193 10.90 1.93 -8.90
CA ILE A 193 10.81 0.78 -8.00
C ILE A 193 12.17 0.12 -7.96
N PHE A 194 12.73 0.02 -6.76
CA PHE A 194 14.02 -0.57 -6.45
C PHE A 194 13.80 -1.91 -5.79
N THR A 195 14.47 -2.94 -6.29
CA THR A 195 14.53 -4.26 -5.67
C THR A 195 15.86 -4.42 -4.96
N PHE A 196 15.84 -4.80 -3.69
CA PHE A 196 17.03 -4.94 -2.85
C PHE A 196 17.37 -6.40 -2.50
N GLY A 197 16.42 -7.31 -2.64
CA GLY A 197 16.59 -8.73 -2.28
C GLY A 197 15.38 -9.57 -2.66
N THR A 198 15.16 -10.67 -1.95
CA THR A 198 14.04 -11.60 -2.17
C THR A 198 12.94 -11.43 -1.11
N PRO A 199 11.73 -11.99 -1.33
CA PRO A 199 10.62 -11.89 -0.38
C PRO A 199 10.89 -12.44 1.03
N ASP A 200 11.74 -13.46 1.12
CA ASP A 200 11.97 -14.31 2.31
C ASP A 200 13.25 -13.97 3.10
N THR A 201 14.13 -13.14 2.54
CA THR A 201 15.45 -12.87 3.10
C THR A 201 15.63 -11.38 3.38
N TYR A 202 16.23 -11.04 4.52
CA TYR A 202 16.60 -9.66 4.79
C TYR A 202 17.65 -9.19 3.75
N PRO A 203 17.41 -8.08 3.03
CA PRO A 203 18.38 -7.60 2.05
C PRO A 203 19.59 -6.99 2.78
N THR A 204 20.65 -7.78 2.99
CA THR A 204 21.86 -7.34 3.73
C THR A 204 22.55 -6.15 3.10
N ILE A 205 22.32 -5.90 1.80
CA ILE A 205 22.77 -4.70 1.09
C ILE A 205 22.25 -3.40 1.73
N LEU A 206 21.09 -3.46 2.39
CA LEU A 206 20.50 -2.32 3.12
C LEU A 206 21.23 -1.99 4.42
N ASN A 207 22.13 -2.84 4.92
CA ASN A 207 23.02 -2.49 6.04
C ASN A 207 24.03 -1.40 5.66
N GLN A 208 24.24 -1.19 4.35
CA GLN A 208 25.13 -0.15 3.86
C GLN A 208 24.40 1.19 3.74
N TRP A 209 23.07 1.23 3.86
CA TRP A 209 22.27 2.42 3.56
C TRP A 209 22.72 3.67 4.32
#